data_AF-A0A0H2YV79-F1
#
_entry.id   AF-A0A0H2YV79-F1
#
_cell.length_a   1.000
_cell.length_b   1.000
_cell.length_c   1.000
_cell.angle_alpha   90.00
_cell.angle_beta   90.00
_cell.angle_gamma   90.00
#
_symmetry.space_group_name_H-M   'P 1'
#
loop_
_entity.id
_entity.type
_entity.pdbx_description
1 polymer ?
#
loop_
_entity_poly.entity_id
_entity_poly.type
_entity_poly.pdbx_seq_one_letter_code
_entity_poly.pdbx_strand_id
1 'polypeptide(L)' 'MDINPIEVQFFTERDYIFNMWLHKYVYKYKDNSIGIKLRELYDKNIIMIEEDFKEEFNKCIIY' A
#
# COMPACT_ATOMS: atom_id res chain seq x y z
N MET A 1 -20.64 -30.33 9.55
CA MET A 1 -19.33 -29.72 9.21
C MET A 1 -19.66 -28.45 8.46
N ASP A 2 -19.56 -27.30 9.11
CA ASP A 2 -19.84 -26.03 8.45
C ASP A 2 -18.69 -25.68 7.51
N ILE A 3 -19.02 -25.41 6.24
CA ILE A 3 -18.06 -24.96 5.24
C ILE A 3 -17.97 -23.44 5.38
N ASN A 4 -16.89 -22.96 6.01
CA ASN A 4 -16.63 -21.53 6.08
C ASN A 4 -16.01 -21.05 4.75
N PRO A 5 -16.46 -19.91 4.21
CA PRO A 5 -15.83 -19.31 3.04
C PRO A 5 -14.40 -18.89 3.39
N ILE A 6 -13.47 -19.20 2.50
CA ILE A 6 -12.07 -18.77 2.59
C ILE A 6 -11.85 -17.74 1.49
N GLU A 7 -11.35 -16.55 1.86
CA GLU A 7 -10.87 -15.57 0.89
C GLU A 7 -9.43 -15.89 0.52
N VAL A 8 -9.16 -16.04 -0.78
CA VAL A 8 -7.82 -16.25 -1.33
C VAL A 8 -7.50 -15.10 -2.26
N GLN A 9 -6.36 -14.45 -2.04
CA GLN A 9 -5.91 -13.31 -2.84
C GLN A 9 -4.65 -13.69 -3.61
N PHE A 10 -4.60 -13.31 -4.89
CA PHE A 10 -3.45 -13.53 -5.76
C PHE A 10 -2.79 -12.19 -6.06
N PHE A 11 -1.47 -12.12 -5.87
CA PHE A 11 -0.68 -10.91 -6.09
C PHE A 11 0.58 -11.22 -6.88
N THR A 12 1.03 -10.25 -7.67
CA THR A 12 2.43 -10.24 -8.11
C THR A 12 3.33 -9.94 -6.90
N GLU A 13 4.60 -10.32 -6.97
CA GLU A 13 5.57 -9.97 -5.93
C GLU A 13 5.61 -8.44 -5.68
N ARG A 14 5.55 -7.68 -6.78
CA ARG A 14 5.53 -6.22 -6.74
C ARG A 14 4.29 -5.68 -6.00
N ASP A 15 3.10 -6.16 -6.34
CA ASP A 15 1.87 -5.73 -5.66
C ASP A 15 1.84 -6.16 -4.20
N TYR A 16 2.36 -7.35 -3.86
CA TYR A 16 2.45 -7.84 -2.49
C TYR A 16 3.28 -6.89 -1.61
N ILE A 17 4.47 -6.50 -2.08
CA ILE A 17 5.36 -5.57 -1.36
C ILE A 17 4.63 -4.25 -1.08
N PHE A 18 4.02 -3.66 -2.10
CA PHE A 18 3.30 -2.39 -1.94
C PHE A 18 2.09 -2.50 -1.01
N ASN A 19 1.31 -3.59 -1.12
CA ASN A 19 0.17 -3.85 -0.25
C ASN A 19 0.59 -3.99 1.21
N MET A 20 1.73 -4.62 1.48
CA MET A 20 2.28 -4.71 2.84
C MET A 20 2.60 -3.34 3.42
N TRP A 21 3.18 -2.42 2.65
CA TRP A 21 3.43 -1.05 3.08
C TRP A 21 2.13 -0.26 3.31
N LEU A 22 1.17 -0.36 2.38
CA LEU A 22 -0.16 0.24 2.56
C LEU A 22 -0.83 -0.25 3.86
N HIS A 23 -0.81 -1.57 4.10
CA HIS A 23 -1.39 -2.16 5.30
C HIS A 23 -0.71 -1.67 6.58
N LYS A 24 0.61 -1.49 6.55
CA LYS A 24 1.41 -1.08 7.71
C LYS A 24 1.25 0.39 8.06
N TYR A 25 1.15 1.28 7.06
CA TYR A 25 1.28 2.73 7.26
C TYR A 25 0.01 3.54 6.99
N VAL A 26 -0.88 3.05 6.12
CA VAL A 26 -2.00 3.84 5.60
C VAL A 26 -3.34 3.24 6.05
N TYR A 27 -3.51 1.93 5.88
CA TYR A 27 -4.75 1.23 6.14
C TYR A 27 -5.23 1.45 7.58
N LYS A 28 -6.50 1.85 7.74
CA LYS A 28 -7.17 2.25 9.01
C LYS A 28 -6.71 3.56 9.66
N TYR A 29 -5.59 4.15 9.23
CA TYR A 29 -5.01 5.33 9.88
C TYR A 29 -5.16 6.61 9.06
N LYS A 30 -5.33 6.49 7.75
CA LYS A 30 -5.23 7.59 6.81
C LYS A 30 -6.33 7.53 5.74
N ASP A 31 -6.57 8.67 5.11
CA ASP A 31 -7.53 8.78 4.02
C ASP A 31 -7.09 7.96 2.80
N ASN A 32 -8.06 7.39 2.08
CA ASN A 32 -7.79 6.53 0.93
C ASN A 32 -7.07 7.27 -0.22
N SER A 33 -7.26 8.58 -0.34
CA SER A 33 -6.57 9.41 -1.34
C SER A 33 -5.04 9.35 -1.21
N ILE A 34 -4.51 9.19 0.01
CA ILE A 34 -3.08 9.02 0.25
C ILE A 34 -2.60 7.69 -0.37
N GLY A 35 -3.36 6.61 -0.18
CA GLY A 35 -3.04 5.31 -0.75
C GLY A 35 -3.04 5.31 -2.29
N ILE A 36 -4.03 5.99 -2.90
CA ILE A 36 -4.11 6.17 -4.35
C ILE A 36 -2.87 6.91 -4.87
N LYS A 37 -2.51 8.04 -4.24
CA LYS A 37 -1.34 8.82 -4.64
C LYS A 37 -0.03 8.01 -4.53
N LEU A 38 0.14 7.26 -3.44
CA LEU A 38 1.31 6.39 -3.27
C LEU A 38 1.36 5.30 -4.33
N ARG A 39 0.21 4.75 -4.73
CA ARG A 39 0.13 3.76 -5.80
C ARG A 39 0.58 4.34 -7.14
N GLU A 40 0.13 5.54 -7.48
CA GLU A 40 0.56 6.22 -8.71
C GLU A 40 2.08 6.46 -8.75
N LEU A 41 2.68 6.83 -7.61
CA LEU A 41 4.13 7.01 -7.49
C LEU A 41 4.88 5.68 -7.60
N TYR A 42 4.34 4.62 -7.01
CA TYR A 42 4.89 3.28 -7.11
C TYR A 42 4.86 2.74 -8.54
N ASP A 43 3.76 2.92 -9.27
CA ASP A 43 3.62 2.51 -10.67
C ASP A 43 4.57 3.28 -11.61
N LYS A 44 4.90 4.52 -11.27
CA LYS A 44 5.91 5.35 -11.97
C LYS A 44 7.36 5.02 -11.61
N ASN A 45 7.60 4.00 -10.77
CA ASN A 45 8.92 3.64 -10.23
C ASN A 45 9.59 4.79 -9.45
N ILE A 46 8.81 5.72 -8.89
CA ILE A 46 9.33 6.75 -7.96
C ILE A 46 9.52 6.13 -6.59
N ILE A 47 8.58 5.28 -6.17
CA ILE A 47 8.73 4.43 -4.99
C ILE A 47 9.23 3.08 -5.47
N MET A 48 10.41 2.67 -5.04
CA MET A 48 10.99 1.37 -5.36
C MET A 48 11.27 0.56 -4.10
N ILE A 49 11.60 1.22 -2.99
CA ILE A 49 11.86 0.60 -1.69
C ILE A 49 10.99 1.22 -0.59
N GLU A 50 10.98 0.60 0.59
CA GLU A 50 10.15 1.03 1.72
C GLU A 50 10.52 2.45 2.21
N GLU A 51 11.80 2.84 2.11
CA GLU A 51 12.24 4.19 2.46
C GLU A 51 11.64 5.26 1.55
N ASP A 52 11.59 5.04 0.22
CA ASP A 52 10.92 5.96 -0.71
C ASP A 52 9.43 6.08 -0.37
N PHE A 53 8.80 4.96 -0.03
CA PHE A 53 7.39 4.94 0.37
C PHE A 53 7.16 5.81 1.60
N LYS A 54 8.00 5.67 2.63
CA LYS A 54 7.92 6.49 3.85
C LYS A 54 8.16 7.96 3.55
N GLU A 55 9.11 8.28 2.68
CA GLU A 55 9.41 9.67 2.30
C GLU A 55 8.19 10.32 1.62
N GLU A 56 7.63 9.66 0.59
CA GLU A 56 6.46 10.15 -0.13
C GLU A 56 5.21 10.17 0.76
N PHE A 57 5.06 9.20 1.65
CA PHE A 57 4.00 9.19 2.66
C PHE A 57 4.11 10.38 3.60
N ASN A 58 5.30 10.70 4.11
CA ASN A 58 5.54 11.85 4.96
C ASN A 58 5.22 13.17 4.25
N LYS A 59 5.56 13.28 2.96
CA LYS A 59 5.16 14.44 2.13
C LYS A 59 3.64 14.58 1.99
N CYS A 60 2.89 13.48 2.05
CA CYS A 60 1.43 13.51 1.95
C CYS A 60 0.71 13.86 3.26
N ILE A 61 1.37 13.76 4.42
CA ILE A 61 0.76 14.04 5.74
C ILE A 61 1.17 15.39 6.36
N ILE A 62 2.19 16.05 5.80
CA ILE A 62 2.73 17.33 6.32
C ILE A 62 2.00 18.56 5.73
N TYR A 63 1.07 18.36 4.78
CA TYR A 63 0.12 19.37 4.30
C TYR A 63 -1.26 19.15 4.90
#